data_AF-A0A5E4NNB8-F1
#
_entry.id   AF-A0A5E4NNB8-F1
#
_cell.length_a   1.000
_cell.length_b   1.000
_cell.length_c   1.000
_cell.angle_alpha   90.00
_cell.angle_beta   90.00
_cell.angle_gamma   90.00
#
_symmetry.space_group_name_H-M   'P 1'
#
loop_
_entity.id
_entity.type
_entity.pdbx_description
1 polymer ?
#
loop_
_entity_poly.entity_id
_entity_poly.type
_entity_poly.pdbx_seq_one_letter_code
_entity_poly.pdbx_strand_id
1 'polypeptide(L)'
;MKDDQKKGYIFEVDLKYPEELHDLHSDYPLAPENVFDNKELPKLTTTLYEKKKNFLHYSNLRLYLSLGLKLEKIHKVIEFEHKDWLRPYIEFNTNLRAKTDNEFEKDYYKLMNNSVFGRTMMNTRNHKNIKLINDDKKLENQTDKPNFDRATIFIENLVATYGKTIRLSYTYTDSLIVEITTDDFYTDVKNNKRLLSEFDFSDYPENNKYGIPRINKKVPGKFKDEFNGQIMTEFVGLRSKLYTYKIFENKNEIKKAK
;
A
#
# COMPACT_ATOMS: atom_id res chain seq x y z
N MET A 1 -12.26 -20.50 10.30
CA MET A 1 -10.86 -20.99 10.21
C MET A 1 -10.04 -20.24 11.24
N LYS A 2 -9.22 -20.94 12.04
CA LYS A 2 -8.37 -20.32 13.08
C LYS A 2 -7.03 -19.94 12.44
N ASP A 3 -6.44 -18.82 12.87
CA ASP A 3 -5.21 -18.29 12.24
C ASP A 3 -3.94 -19.09 12.62
N ASP A 4 -3.97 -19.85 13.73
CA ASP A 4 -2.86 -20.72 14.18
C ASP A 4 -2.85 -22.13 13.55
N GLN A 5 -3.42 -22.32 12.36
CA GLN A 5 -3.39 -23.62 11.70
C GLN A 5 -2.05 -23.84 11.00
N LYS A 6 -1.40 -25.00 11.20
CA LYS A 6 -0.22 -25.43 10.43
C LYS A 6 -0.52 -25.53 8.91
N LYS A 7 -1.80 -25.60 8.55
CA LYS A 7 -2.30 -25.67 7.19
C LYS A 7 -2.90 -24.33 6.76
N GLY A 8 -2.48 -23.85 5.59
CA GLY A 8 -3.07 -22.72 4.88
C GLY A 8 -3.82 -23.19 3.63
N TYR A 9 -4.69 -22.31 3.12
CA TYR A 9 -5.47 -22.57 1.91
C TYR A 9 -5.44 -21.37 0.96
N ILE A 10 -5.38 -21.64 -0.35
CA ILE A 10 -5.66 -20.67 -1.42
C ILE A 10 -6.91 -21.14 -2.15
N PHE A 11 -7.85 -20.22 -2.36
CA PHE A 11 -9.15 -20.47 -2.95
C PHE A 11 -9.25 -19.82 -4.33
N GLU A 12 -9.87 -20.51 -5.28
CA GLU A 12 -10.42 -19.93 -6.51
C GLU A 12 -11.94 -19.83 -6.32
N VAL A 13 -12.49 -18.62 -6.19
CA VAL A 13 -13.90 -18.41 -5.80
C VAL A 13 -14.61 -17.36 -6.63
N ASP A 14 -15.94 -17.46 -6.67
CA ASP A 14 -16.82 -16.37 -7.09
C ASP A 14 -17.36 -15.65 -5.84
N LEU A 15 -17.19 -14.33 -5.80
CA LEU A 15 -17.67 -13.44 -4.74
C LEU A 15 -18.65 -12.43 -5.31
N LYS A 16 -19.83 -12.37 -4.72
CA LYS A 16 -20.81 -11.33 -5.00
C LYS A 16 -20.54 -10.11 -4.13
N TYR A 17 -20.55 -8.95 -4.77
CA TYR A 17 -20.51 -7.65 -4.12
C TYR A 17 -21.95 -7.15 -3.96
N PRO A 18 -22.50 -7.09 -2.74
CA PRO A 18 -23.85 -6.59 -2.53
C PRO A 18 -23.91 -5.07 -2.76
N GLU A 19 -24.96 -4.60 -3.43
CA GLU A 19 -25.15 -3.16 -3.73
C GLU A 19 -25.23 -2.33 -2.45
N GLU A 20 -25.77 -2.89 -1.37
CA GLU A 20 -25.85 -2.24 -0.06
C GLU A 20 -24.48 -1.84 0.53
N LEU A 21 -23.38 -2.42 0.04
CA LEU A 21 -22.03 -2.12 0.49
C LEU A 21 -21.29 -1.11 -0.40
N HIS A 22 -21.89 -0.68 -1.52
CA HIS A 22 -21.20 0.16 -2.50
C HIS A 22 -20.81 1.53 -1.94
N ASP A 23 -21.73 2.17 -1.21
CA ASP A 23 -21.45 3.46 -0.57
C ASP A 23 -20.45 3.30 0.58
N LEU A 24 -20.51 2.19 1.33
CA LEU A 24 -19.60 1.94 2.45
C LEU A 24 -18.17 1.64 1.99
N HIS A 25 -18.02 0.98 0.84
CA HIS A 25 -16.74 0.54 0.32
C HIS A 25 -16.27 1.33 -0.91
N SER A 26 -16.89 2.48 -1.20
CA SER A 26 -16.55 3.30 -2.36
C SER A 26 -15.06 3.69 -2.38
N ASP A 27 -14.50 3.95 -1.21
CA ASP A 27 -13.11 4.39 -1.04
C ASP A 27 -12.11 3.22 -1.13
N TYR A 28 -12.51 2.04 -0.64
CA TYR A 28 -11.68 0.83 -0.63
C TYR A 28 -12.47 -0.41 -1.04
N PRO A 29 -12.79 -0.56 -2.35
CA PRO A 29 -13.42 -1.77 -2.82
C PRO A 29 -12.54 -2.99 -2.55
N LEU A 30 -13.16 -4.05 -2.01
CA LEU A 30 -12.49 -5.29 -1.64
C LEU A 30 -12.15 -6.15 -2.87
N ALA A 31 -11.23 -7.10 -2.69
CA ALA A 31 -10.80 -8.05 -3.71
C ALA A 31 -10.36 -7.36 -5.04
N PRO A 32 -9.22 -6.65 -5.03
CA PRO A 32 -8.68 -6.02 -6.24
C PRO A 32 -8.36 -7.06 -7.32
N GLU A 33 -8.55 -6.69 -8.58
CA GLU A 33 -8.33 -7.55 -9.73
C GLU A 33 -7.54 -6.83 -10.82
N ASN A 34 -6.82 -7.59 -11.65
CA ASN A 34 -6.14 -7.00 -12.78
C ASN A 34 -7.16 -6.74 -13.90
N VAL A 35 -7.48 -5.48 -14.13
CA VAL A 35 -8.33 -5.04 -15.23
C VAL A 35 -7.44 -4.64 -16.40
N PHE A 36 -7.78 -5.15 -17.58
CA PHE A 36 -7.12 -4.83 -18.84
C PHE A 36 -8.17 -4.32 -19.82
N ASP A 37 -8.07 -3.04 -20.19
CA ASP A 37 -9.03 -2.37 -21.08
C ASP A 37 -8.62 -2.44 -22.56
N ASN A 38 -7.68 -3.34 -22.90
CA ASN A 38 -7.05 -3.49 -24.22
C ASN A 38 -6.33 -2.24 -24.76
N LYS A 39 -6.22 -1.16 -23.97
CA LYS A 39 -5.56 0.08 -24.36
C LYS A 39 -4.32 0.36 -23.53
N GLU A 40 -4.36 0.02 -22.24
CA GLU A 40 -3.25 0.23 -21.31
C GLU A 40 -2.75 -1.08 -20.69
N LEU A 41 -1.60 -1.01 -20.01
CA LEU A 41 -1.07 -2.14 -19.24
C LEU A 41 -2.11 -2.61 -18.21
N PRO A 42 -2.19 -3.92 -17.91
CA PRO A 42 -3.07 -4.42 -16.87
C PRO A 42 -2.82 -3.67 -15.57
N LYS A 43 -3.85 -3.00 -15.05
CA LYS A 43 -3.79 -2.29 -13.78
C LYS A 43 -4.51 -3.12 -12.74
N LEU A 44 -3.90 -3.22 -11.56
CA LEU A 44 -4.60 -3.74 -10.40
C LEU A 44 -5.61 -2.68 -9.97
N THR A 45 -6.90 -2.99 -10.07
CA THR A 45 -7.99 -2.06 -9.80
C THR A 45 -8.93 -2.62 -8.76
N THR A 46 -9.34 -1.75 -7.84
CA THR A 46 -10.40 -2.02 -6.87
C THR A 46 -11.72 -1.63 -7.52
N THR A 47 -12.61 -2.60 -7.72
CA THR A 47 -13.93 -2.38 -8.32
C THR A 47 -15.00 -2.95 -7.40
N LEU A 48 -16.19 -2.34 -7.42
CA LEU A 48 -17.39 -2.84 -6.72
C LEU A 48 -18.13 -3.93 -7.52
N TYR A 49 -17.53 -4.41 -8.61
CA TYR A 49 -18.14 -5.46 -9.42
C TYR A 49 -18.02 -6.84 -8.77
N GLU A 50 -18.87 -7.76 -9.22
CA GLU A 50 -18.76 -9.17 -8.86
C GLU A 50 -17.39 -9.72 -9.26
N LYS A 51 -16.81 -10.56 -8.39
CA LYS A 51 -15.52 -11.19 -8.63
C LYS A 51 -15.75 -12.62 -9.08
N LYS A 52 -15.28 -12.97 -10.27
CA LYS A 52 -15.36 -14.34 -10.79
C LYS A 52 -13.97 -14.96 -10.84
N LYS A 53 -13.86 -16.23 -10.43
CA LYS A 53 -12.61 -17.00 -10.38
C LYS A 53 -11.46 -16.24 -9.70
N ASN A 54 -11.77 -15.52 -8.62
CA ASN A 54 -10.78 -14.77 -7.87
C ASN A 54 -9.90 -15.73 -7.07
N PHE A 55 -8.57 -15.61 -7.24
CA PHE A 55 -7.59 -16.42 -6.52
C PHE A 55 -7.10 -15.65 -5.28
N LEU A 56 -7.37 -16.18 -4.09
CA LEU A 56 -7.01 -15.50 -2.86
C LEU A 56 -6.70 -16.43 -1.68
N HIS A 57 -5.90 -15.93 -0.75
CA HIS A 57 -5.55 -16.64 0.49
C HIS A 57 -6.73 -16.71 1.46
N TYR A 58 -6.86 -17.79 2.22
CA TYR A 58 -8.00 -18.00 3.14
C TYR A 58 -8.24 -16.86 4.14
N SER A 59 -7.17 -16.21 4.61
CA SER A 59 -7.28 -15.05 5.51
C SER A 59 -8.00 -13.87 4.84
N ASN A 60 -7.70 -13.61 3.56
CA ASN A 60 -8.38 -12.57 2.78
C ASN A 60 -9.84 -12.96 2.54
N LEU A 61 -10.11 -14.24 2.25
CA LEU A 61 -11.48 -14.72 2.06
C LEU A 61 -12.31 -14.44 3.32
N ARG A 62 -11.78 -14.84 4.48
CA ARG A 62 -12.42 -14.61 5.78
C ARG A 62 -12.67 -13.13 6.04
N LEU A 63 -11.68 -12.28 5.76
CA LEU A 63 -11.83 -10.83 5.88
C LEU A 63 -12.95 -10.32 4.98
N TYR A 64 -12.96 -10.69 3.71
CA TYR A 64 -13.96 -10.24 2.74
C TYR A 64 -15.38 -10.65 3.13
N LEU A 65 -15.55 -11.90 3.60
CA LEU A 65 -16.84 -12.37 4.11
C LEU A 65 -17.25 -11.62 5.39
N SER A 66 -16.31 -11.32 6.29
CA SER A 66 -16.61 -10.54 7.50
C SER A 66 -16.99 -9.09 7.20
N LEU A 67 -16.51 -8.54 6.09
CA LEU A 67 -16.86 -7.21 5.58
C LEU A 67 -18.12 -7.25 4.69
N GLY A 68 -18.77 -8.40 4.52
CA GLY A 68 -20.09 -8.51 3.90
C GLY A 68 -20.11 -9.02 2.46
N LEU A 69 -18.97 -9.36 1.84
CA LEU A 69 -18.98 -10.04 0.55
C LEU A 69 -19.66 -11.41 0.68
N LYS A 70 -20.41 -11.82 -0.34
CA LYS A 70 -21.14 -13.09 -0.33
C LYS A 70 -20.40 -14.10 -1.21
N LEU A 71 -20.04 -15.24 -0.63
CA LEU A 71 -19.44 -16.35 -1.39
C LEU A 71 -20.51 -17.04 -2.23
N GLU A 72 -20.33 -17.06 -3.56
CA GLU A 72 -21.26 -17.73 -4.48
C GLU A 72 -20.80 -19.16 -4.80
N LYS A 73 -19.50 -19.32 -5.09
CA LYS A 73 -18.95 -20.60 -5.55
C LYS A 73 -17.49 -20.76 -5.18
N ILE A 74 -17.10 -21.98 -4.82
CA ILE A 74 -15.70 -22.41 -4.72
C ILE A 74 -15.41 -23.30 -5.93
N HIS A 75 -14.43 -22.92 -6.75
CA HIS A 75 -13.99 -23.69 -7.91
C HIS A 75 -12.85 -24.64 -7.55
N LYS A 76 -11.85 -24.14 -6.83
CA LYS A 76 -10.66 -24.91 -6.43
C LYS A 76 -10.15 -24.48 -5.06
N VAL A 77 -9.48 -25.41 -4.40
CA VAL A 77 -8.77 -25.17 -3.14
C VAL A 77 -7.39 -25.80 -3.23
N ILE A 78 -6.36 -25.03 -2.89
CA ILE A 78 -4.99 -25.51 -2.71
C ILE A 78 -4.72 -25.48 -1.22
N GLU A 79 -4.45 -26.64 -0.63
CA GLU A 79 -3.99 -26.78 0.75
C GLU A 79 -2.46 -26.84 0.78
N PHE A 80 -1.84 -26.18 1.76
CA PHE A 80 -0.38 -26.22 1.97
C PHE A 80 -0.03 -26.09 3.45
N GLU A 81 1.18 -26.50 3.83
CA GLU A 81 1.72 -26.21 5.16
C GLU A 81 2.41 -24.85 5.17
N HIS A 82 2.17 -24.05 6.21
CA HIS A 82 2.84 -22.76 6.39
C HIS A 82 3.39 -22.60 7.81
N LYS A 83 4.42 -21.78 7.94
CA LYS A 83 5.07 -21.43 9.20
C LYS A 83 5.67 -20.03 9.11
N ASP A 84 5.78 -19.36 10.24
CA ASP A 84 6.42 -18.04 10.35
C ASP A 84 7.95 -18.13 10.34
N TRP A 85 8.52 -18.86 9.39
CA TRP A 85 9.96 -19.16 9.37
C TRP A 85 10.85 -17.93 9.17
N LEU A 86 10.31 -16.86 8.56
CA LEU A 86 11.01 -15.58 8.42
C LEU A 86 10.90 -14.69 9.66
N ARG A 87 10.00 -14.98 10.62
CA ARG A 87 9.79 -14.13 11.80
C ARG A 87 11.09 -13.86 12.57
N PRO A 88 11.93 -14.87 12.91
CA PRO A 88 13.16 -14.61 13.65
C PRO A 88 14.13 -13.68 12.91
N TYR A 89 14.19 -13.78 11.58
CA TYR A 89 15.03 -12.92 10.75
C TYR A 89 14.52 -11.47 10.71
N ILE A 90 13.21 -11.30 10.50
CA ILE A 90 12.58 -9.98 10.47
C ILE A 90 12.69 -9.29 11.84
N GLU A 91 12.46 -10.02 12.93
CA GLU A 91 12.61 -9.51 14.30
C GLU A 91 14.06 -9.13 14.60
N PHE A 92 15.02 -9.96 14.20
CA PHE A 92 16.45 -9.67 14.37
C PHE A 92 16.83 -8.32 13.73
N ASN A 93 16.52 -8.12 12.45
CA ASN A 93 16.82 -6.87 11.74
C ASN A 93 16.02 -5.69 12.29
N THR A 94 14.77 -5.90 12.69
CA THR A 94 13.93 -4.84 13.30
C THR A 94 14.51 -4.37 14.63
N ASN A 95 14.97 -5.31 15.46
CA ASN A 95 15.60 -5.02 16.75
C ASN A 95 16.92 -4.27 16.57
N LEU A 96 17.76 -4.69 15.61
CA LEU A 96 18.98 -3.96 15.29
C LEU A 96 18.68 -2.55 14.77
N ARG A 97 17.70 -2.42 13.87
CA ARG A 97 17.22 -1.12 13.35
C ARG A 97 16.67 -0.21 14.45
N ALA A 98 16.08 -0.78 15.50
CA ALA A 98 15.55 -0.02 16.63
C ALA A 98 16.65 0.49 17.57
N LYS A 99 17.71 -0.30 17.77
CA LYS A 99 18.83 0.01 18.68
C LYS A 99 19.86 0.96 18.08
N THR A 100 20.08 0.94 16.76
CA THR A 100 21.04 1.83 16.13
C THR A 100 20.52 3.27 16.09
N ASP A 101 21.41 4.23 16.34
CA ASP A 101 21.17 5.66 16.18
C ASP A 101 21.64 6.18 14.82
N ASN A 102 22.55 5.46 14.16
CA ASN A 102 23.10 5.81 12.85
C ASN A 102 22.07 5.64 11.73
N GLU A 103 21.86 6.69 10.93
CA GLU A 103 20.92 6.68 9.80
C GLU A 103 21.30 5.64 8.73
N PHE A 104 22.60 5.48 8.44
CA PHE A 104 23.09 4.49 7.48
C PHE A 104 22.70 3.06 7.89
N GLU A 105 22.93 2.70 9.15
CA GLU A 105 22.61 1.36 9.65
C GLU A 105 21.10 1.11 9.71
N LYS A 106 20.32 2.15 10.06
CA LYS A 106 18.85 2.07 10.02
C LYS A 106 18.34 1.72 8.62
N ASP A 107 18.92 2.33 7.59
CA ASP A 107 18.58 2.05 6.20
C ASP A 107 19.10 0.70 5.73
N TYR A 108 20.29 0.28 6.17
CA TYR A 108 20.83 -1.04 5.89
C TYR A 108 19.91 -2.15 6.41
N TYR A 109 19.50 -2.12 7.68
CA TYR A 109 18.60 -3.15 8.23
C TYR A 109 17.19 -3.12 7.61
N LYS A 110 16.71 -1.93 7.21
CA LYS A 110 15.48 -1.80 6.41
C LYS A 110 15.62 -2.50 5.06
N LEU A 111 16.74 -2.28 4.37
CA LEU A 111 17.04 -2.90 3.08
C LEU A 111 17.15 -4.41 3.20
N MET A 112 17.75 -4.94 4.26
CA MET A 112 17.85 -6.40 4.48
C MET A 112 16.46 -7.06 4.54
N ASN A 113 15.51 -6.46 5.26
CA ASN A 113 14.14 -6.96 5.29
C ASN A 113 13.44 -6.85 3.92
N ASN A 114 13.54 -5.68 3.27
CA ASN A 114 12.87 -5.44 1.98
C ASN A 114 13.45 -6.31 0.84
N SER A 115 14.76 -6.52 0.83
CA SER A 115 15.45 -7.30 -0.22
C SER A 115 15.12 -8.79 -0.14
N VAL A 116 15.02 -9.37 1.07
CA VAL A 116 14.60 -10.76 1.25
C VAL A 116 13.18 -10.96 0.73
N PHE A 117 12.24 -10.06 1.05
CA PHE A 117 10.87 -10.12 0.51
C PHE A 117 10.85 -10.04 -1.02
N GLY A 118 11.57 -9.08 -1.60
CA GLY A 118 11.65 -8.95 -3.06
C GLY A 118 12.26 -10.18 -3.72
N ARG A 119 13.29 -10.78 -3.10
CA ARG A 119 14.00 -11.94 -3.62
C ARG A 119 13.16 -13.22 -3.58
N THR A 120 12.35 -13.42 -2.55
CA THR A 120 11.47 -14.60 -2.43
C THR A 120 10.29 -14.56 -3.41
N MET A 121 9.80 -13.37 -3.74
CA MET A 121 8.71 -13.16 -4.70
C MET A 121 9.19 -12.89 -6.13
N MET A 122 10.51 -12.93 -6.37
CA MET A 122 11.08 -12.59 -7.66
C MET A 122 10.72 -13.65 -8.71
N ASN A 123 9.93 -13.26 -9.71
CA ASN A 123 9.71 -14.08 -10.88
C ASN A 123 10.95 -14.06 -11.78
N THR A 124 11.79 -15.09 -11.66
CA THR A 124 13.02 -15.25 -12.44
C THR A 124 12.78 -15.33 -13.95
N ARG A 125 11.56 -15.57 -14.41
CA ARG A 125 11.19 -15.60 -15.83
C ARG A 125 10.97 -14.19 -16.41
N ASN A 126 10.86 -13.17 -15.57
CA ASN A 126 10.64 -11.77 -15.96
C ASN A 126 11.95 -10.98 -16.15
N HIS A 127 13.12 -11.62 -16.11
CA HIS A 127 14.40 -10.96 -16.46
C HIS A 127 14.44 -10.64 -17.96
N LYS A 128 13.71 -9.61 -18.37
CA LYS A 128 13.75 -9.02 -19.71
C LYS A 128 14.75 -7.86 -19.69
N ASN A 129 15.74 -7.90 -20.58
CA ASN A 129 16.68 -6.79 -20.79
C ASN A 129 15.97 -5.67 -21.54
N ILE A 130 15.59 -4.61 -20.81
CA ILE A 130 14.97 -3.42 -21.41
C ILE A 130 16.10 -2.46 -21.83
N LYS A 131 16.06 -2.00 -23.09
CA LYS A 131 16.94 -0.95 -23.62
C LYS A 131 16.11 0.29 -23.91
N LEU A 132 16.51 1.44 -23.34
CA LEU A 132 15.93 2.74 -23.66
C LEU A 132 16.62 3.29 -24.90
N ILE A 133 15.84 3.71 -25.88
CA ILE A 133 16.30 4.10 -27.22
C ILE A 133 15.65 5.41 -27.57
N ASN A 134 16.43 6.37 -28.07
CA ASN A 134 15.98 7.73 -28.39
C ASN A 134 16.33 8.10 -29.84
N ASP A 135 16.43 7.09 -30.70
CA ASP A 135 16.84 7.20 -32.10
C ASP A 135 16.06 6.15 -32.90
N ASP A 136 15.37 6.60 -33.95
CA ASP A 136 14.42 5.77 -34.72
C ASP A 136 15.10 4.57 -35.38
N LYS A 137 16.34 4.72 -35.85
CA LYS A 137 17.10 3.59 -36.44
C LYS A 137 17.47 2.55 -35.40
N LYS A 138 17.67 2.97 -34.14
CA LYS A 138 17.97 2.04 -33.04
C LYS A 138 16.71 1.33 -32.53
N LEU A 139 15.54 1.95 -32.69
CA LEU A 139 14.24 1.36 -32.34
C LEU A 139 13.91 0.22 -33.32
N GLU A 140 14.06 0.46 -34.63
CA GLU A 140 13.91 -0.59 -35.67
C GLU A 140 14.86 -1.78 -35.41
N ASN A 141 16.13 -1.51 -35.10
CA ASN A 141 17.10 -2.55 -34.73
C ASN A 141 16.78 -3.31 -33.41
N GLN A 142 15.86 -2.82 -32.58
CA GLN A 142 15.37 -3.57 -31.41
C GLN A 142 14.06 -4.30 -31.67
N THR A 143 13.18 -3.79 -32.53
CA THR A 143 11.94 -4.50 -32.93
C THR A 143 12.24 -5.78 -33.69
N ASP A 144 13.37 -5.85 -34.39
CA ASP A 144 13.77 -7.01 -35.20
C ASP A 144 14.37 -8.17 -34.38
N LYS A 145 14.58 -7.99 -33.07
CA LYS A 145 15.14 -9.04 -32.23
C LYS A 145 14.06 -10.01 -31.75
N PRO A 146 14.34 -11.32 -31.69
CA PRO A 146 13.37 -12.34 -31.28
C PRO A 146 12.94 -12.23 -29.81
N ASN A 147 13.60 -11.37 -29.01
CA ASN A 147 13.28 -11.10 -27.62
C ASN A 147 12.61 -9.73 -27.39
N PHE A 148 12.20 -9.05 -28.46
CA PHE A 148 11.37 -7.85 -28.39
C PHE A 148 9.95 -8.20 -27.97
N ASP A 149 9.36 -7.38 -27.08
CA ASP A 149 8.02 -7.62 -26.52
C ASP A 149 7.06 -6.48 -26.88
N ARG A 150 7.40 -5.22 -26.54
CA ARG A 150 6.57 -4.03 -26.82
C ARG A 150 7.30 -2.70 -26.54
N ALA A 151 6.72 -1.57 -27.01
CA ALA A 151 7.10 -0.19 -26.69
C ALA A 151 5.85 0.65 -26.30
N THR A 152 5.99 1.72 -25.48
CA THR A 152 4.85 2.51 -24.95
C THR A 152 5.21 3.99 -24.74
N ILE A 153 4.28 4.91 -25.04
CA ILE A 153 4.43 6.39 -24.92
C ILE A 153 3.42 6.92 -23.90
N PHE A 154 3.81 7.91 -23.10
CA PHE A 154 3.02 8.57 -22.05
C PHE A 154 2.89 10.06 -22.46
N ILE A 155 1.75 10.76 -22.51
CA ILE A 155 0.73 11.12 -21.49
C ILE A 155 -0.45 11.84 -22.23
N GLU A 156 -1.70 11.87 -21.70
CA GLU A 156 -2.51 13.12 -21.48
C GLU A 156 -3.92 12.91 -20.87
N ASN A 157 -4.26 13.81 -19.92
CA ASN A 157 -5.59 14.32 -19.50
C ASN A 157 -6.25 13.89 -18.15
N LEU A 158 -6.57 14.94 -17.38
CA LEU A 158 -7.02 15.11 -15.98
C LEU A 158 -8.58 14.97 -15.86
N VAL A 159 -9.22 14.74 -14.68
CA VAL A 159 -9.88 15.74 -13.78
C VAL A 159 -10.66 15.00 -12.64
N ALA A 160 -10.88 15.68 -11.50
CA ALA A 160 -11.28 15.22 -10.16
C ALA A 160 -12.72 15.59 -9.68
N THR A 161 -13.05 15.24 -8.41
CA THR A 161 -13.98 15.82 -7.36
C THR A 161 -15.01 14.82 -6.76
N TYR A 162 -15.61 14.88 -5.54
CA TYR A 162 -15.25 15.22 -4.12
C TYR A 162 -16.36 14.71 -3.12
N GLY A 163 -15.99 14.34 -1.85
CA GLY A 163 -16.80 14.41 -0.58
C GLY A 163 -17.29 13.09 0.08
N LYS A 164 -17.30 12.83 1.42
CA LYS A 164 -17.48 13.68 2.65
C LYS A 164 -16.68 13.23 3.92
N THR A 165 -16.38 14.22 4.78
CA THR A 165 -15.87 14.21 6.19
C THR A 165 -14.51 13.60 6.50
N ILE A 166 -14.18 12.43 5.97
CA ILE A 166 -12.82 11.90 5.94
C ILE A 166 -12.61 11.42 4.51
N ARG A 167 -11.67 12.03 3.80
CA ARG A 167 -11.40 11.70 2.40
C ARG A 167 -9.98 11.20 2.26
N LEU A 168 -9.83 9.95 1.85
CA LEU A 168 -8.54 9.48 1.34
C LEU A 168 -8.19 10.31 0.10
N SER A 169 -7.16 11.14 0.19
CA SER A 169 -6.72 11.98 -0.92
C SER A 169 -5.66 11.28 -1.78
N TYR A 170 -4.85 10.41 -1.16
CA TYR A 170 -3.81 9.67 -1.88
C TYR A 170 -3.31 8.46 -1.08
N THR A 171 -2.89 7.40 -1.77
CA THR A 171 -2.21 6.26 -1.17
C THR A 171 -1.04 5.81 -2.04
N TYR A 172 0.04 5.37 -1.39
CA TYR A 172 1.16 4.75 -2.07
C TYR A 172 1.83 3.73 -1.16
N THR A 173 1.77 2.45 -1.58
CA THR A 173 2.36 1.25 -0.94
C THR A 173 2.02 1.06 0.54
N ASP A 174 2.56 1.90 1.38
CA ASP A 174 2.58 1.86 2.85
C ASP A 174 2.21 3.23 3.47
N SER A 175 1.87 4.22 2.64
CA SER A 175 1.50 5.58 3.05
C SER A 175 0.08 5.95 2.65
N LEU A 176 -0.57 6.74 3.51
CA LEU A 176 -1.92 7.27 3.34
C LEU A 176 -1.90 8.77 3.57
N ILE A 177 -2.51 9.53 2.67
CA ILE A 177 -2.79 10.95 2.84
C ILE A 177 -4.30 11.09 2.93
N VAL A 178 -4.76 11.52 4.09
CA VAL A 178 -6.17 11.63 4.42
C VAL A 178 -6.48 13.07 4.76
N GLU A 179 -7.52 13.61 4.15
CA GLU A 179 -8.13 14.87 4.55
C GLU A 179 -9.19 14.57 5.60
N ILE A 180 -9.05 15.15 6.79
CA ILE A 180 -9.95 14.94 7.92
C ILE A 180 -10.53 16.31 8.26
N THR A 181 -11.87 16.42 8.25
CA THR A 181 -12.57 17.62 8.72
C THR A 181 -13.06 17.36 10.15
N THR A 182 -12.35 17.88 11.14
CA THR A 182 -12.68 17.80 12.58
C THR A 182 -12.24 19.09 13.26
N ASP A 183 -12.75 19.36 14.46
CA ASP A 183 -12.39 20.55 15.26
C ASP A 183 -10.91 20.49 15.70
N ASP A 184 -10.45 19.33 16.19
CA ASP A 184 -9.04 19.07 16.50
C ASP A 184 -8.71 17.57 16.49
N PHE A 185 -8.05 17.12 15.42
CA PHE A 185 -7.64 15.72 15.24
C PHE A 185 -6.72 15.22 16.36
N TYR A 186 -5.81 16.06 16.87
CA TYR A 186 -4.85 15.61 17.88
C TYR A 186 -5.51 15.43 19.25
N THR A 187 -6.54 16.24 19.54
CA THR A 187 -7.41 16.01 20.70
C THR A 187 -8.17 14.69 20.55
N ASP A 188 -8.68 14.37 19.36
CA ASP A 188 -9.34 13.09 19.09
C ASP A 188 -8.39 11.89 19.28
N VAL A 189 -7.16 11.99 18.78
CA VAL A 189 -6.11 10.97 18.97
C VAL A 189 -5.82 10.78 20.46
N LYS A 190 -5.65 11.87 21.22
CA LYS A 190 -5.36 11.81 22.66
C LYS A 190 -6.47 11.14 23.47
N ASN A 191 -7.72 11.41 23.10
CA ASN A 191 -8.90 10.87 23.79
C ASN A 191 -9.23 9.44 23.35
N ASN A 192 -8.63 8.95 22.27
CA ASN A 192 -8.90 7.63 21.71
C ASN A 192 -7.74 6.65 21.97
N LYS A 193 -7.93 5.79 22.98
CA LYS A 193 -6.95 4.75 23.35
C LYS A 193 -6.60 3.80 22.19
N ARG A 194 -7.52 3.56 21.25
CA ARG A 194 -7.27 2.71 20.09
C ARG A 194 -6.32 3.38 19.11
N LEU A 195 -6.52 4.67 18.81
CA LEU A 195 -5.59 5.43 17.96
C LEU A 195 -4.20 5.52 18.60
N LEU A 196 -4.11 5.79 19.90
CA LEU A 196 -2.82 5.76 20.61
C LEU A 196 -2.10 4.42 20.51
N SER A 197 -2.85 3.31 20.52
CA SER A 197 -2.26 1.98 20.43
C SER A 197 -1.80 1.60 19.03
N GLU A 198 -2.37 2.18 17.97
CA GLU A 198 -2.09 1.82 16.58
C GLU A 198 -1.06 2.72 15.89
N PHE A 199 -0.76 3.89 16.46
CA PHE A 199 0.18 4.84 15.89
C PHE A 199 1.55 4.83 16.60
N ASP A 200 2.62 5.08 15.84
CA ASP A 200 3.96 5.37 16.35
C ASP A 200 4.18 6.88 16.45
N PHE A 201 4.26 7.37 17.70
CA PHE A 201 4.48 8.77 18.06
C PHE A 201 5.87 9.01 18.68
N SER A 202 6.78 8.03 18.59
CA SER A 202 8.07 8.09 19.27
C SER A 202 8.99 9.23 18.79
N ASP A 203 8.81 9.67 17.56
CA ASP A 203 9.58 10.74 16.92
C ASP A 203 9.00 12.15 17.17
N TYR A 204 7.91 12.27 17.94
CA TYR A 204 7.36 13.58 18.34
C TYR A 204 8.32 14.32 19.29
N PRO A 205 8.31 15.67 19.26
CA PRO A 205 9.02 16.48 20.25
C PRO A 205 8.55 16.19 21.68
N GLU A 206 9.46 16.22 22.65
CA GLU A 206 9.15 16.00 24.08
C GLU A 206 8.12 17.01 24.61
N ASN A 207 8.23 18.26 24.17
CA ASN A 207 7.27 19.33 24.47
C ASN A 207 6.35 19.60 23.28
N ASN A 208 5.78 18.56 22.66
CA ASN A 208 4.85 18.76 21.57
C ASN A 208 3.59 19.50 22.07
N LYS A 209 3.13 20.47 21.28
CA LYS A 209 1.99 21.35 21.62
C LYS A 209 0.66 20.61 21.84
N TYR A 210 0.58 19.35 21.45
CA TYR A 210 -0.61 18.50 21.56
C TYR A 210 -0.62 17.63 22.83
N GLY A 211 0.51 17.52 23.54
CA GLY A 211 0.67 16.67 24.72
C GLY A 211 0.48 15.17 24.44
N ILE A 212 0.86 14.72 23.23
CA ILE A 212 0.80 13.30 22.84
C ILE A 212 2.02 12.56 23.43
N PRO A 213 1.83 11.38 24.06
CA PRO A 213 2.93 10.61 24.63
C PRO A 213 3.78 9.95 23.53
N ARG A 214 5.10 9.90 23.72
CA ARG A 214 6.06 9.25 22.79
C ARG A 214 6.06 7.73 22.98
N ILE A 215 5.28 7.02 22.17
CA ILE A 215 5.06 5.56 22.29
C ILE A 215 5.29 4.82 20.97
N ASN A 216 5.40 3.49 21.05
CA ASN A 216 5.42 2.55 19.91
C ASN A 216 6.60 2.66 18.93
N LYS A 217 7.77 3.11 19.41
CA LYS A 217 8.99 3.31 18.59
C LYS A 217 9.33 2.10 17.71
N LYS A 218 9.14 2.25 16.40
CA LYS A 218 9.46 1.27 15.35
C LYS A 218 8.84 -0.12 15.56
N VAL A 219 7.70 -0.20 16.24
CA VAL A 219 6.95 -1.45 16.38
C VAL A 219 6.32 -1.82 15.03
N PRO A 220 6.52 -3.06 14.51
CA PRO A 220 5.93 -3.48 13.23
C PRO A 220 4.40 -3.38 13.21
N GLY A 221 3.86 -2.93 12.08
CA GLY A 221 2.41 -2.82 11.86
C GLY A 221 1.75 -1.57 12.43
N LYS A 222 2.50 -0.68 13.07
CA LYS A 222 2.00 0.61 13.57
C LYS A 222 2.08 1.70 12.52
N PHE A 223 1.08 2.58 12.47
CA PHE A 223 1.04 3.72 11.58
C PHE A 223 1.90 4.84 12.11
N LYS A 224 2.91 5.26 11.35
CA LYS A 224 3.73 6.41 11.72
C LYS A 224 3.12 7.68 11.14
N ASP A 225 3.00 8.72 11.95
CA ASP A 225 2.82 10.07 11.43
C ASP A 225 4.15 10.57 10.81
N GLU A 226 4.21 10.64 9.48
CA GLU A 226 5.41 11.05 8.76
C GLU A 226 5.83 12.50 9.06
N PHE A 227 4.90 13.34 9.51
CA PHE A 227 5.13 14.77 9.73
C PHE A 227 5.32 15.14 11.21
N ASN A 228 5.32 14.16 12.12
CA ASN A 228 5.58 14.36 13.55
C ASN A 228 4.77 15.52 14.16
N GLY A 229 3.48 15.62 13.82
CA GLY A 229 2.58 16.65 14.32
C GLY A 229 2.49 17.93 13.48
N GLN A 230 3.23 18.02 12.36
CA GLN A 230 3.09 19.13 11.42
C GLN A 230 1.91 18.90 10.48
N ILE A 231 1.03 19.90 10.39
CA ILE A 231 -0.21 19.79 9.62
C ILE A 231 0.06 20.09 8.14
N MET A 232 -0.40 19.22 7.26
CA MET A 232 -0.44 19.47 5.82
C MET A 232 -1.63 20.36 5.49
N THR A 233 -1.40 21.50 4.84
CA THR A 233 -2.45 22.49 4.51
C THR A 233 -2.93 22.38 3.08
N GLU A 234 -2.05 21.96 2.18
CA GLU A 234 -2.33 21.84 0.75
C GLU A 234 -1.73 20.55 0.24
N PHE A 235 -2.47 19.85 -0.63
CA PHE A 235 -2.03 18.64 -1.30
C PHE A 235 -2.53 18.63 -2.74
N VAL A 236 -1.63 18.34 -3.68
CA VAL A 236 -1.97 18.14 -5.09
C VAL A 236 -1.30 16.85 -5.58
N GLY A 237 -2.11 15.84 -5.89
CA GLY A 237 -1.67 14.60 -6.52
C GLY A 237 -2.05 14.58 -8.00
N LEU A 238 -1.06 14.50 -8.89
CA LEU A 238 -1.29 14.46 -10.35
C LEU A 238 -1.38 13.04 -10.89
N ARG A 239 -0.54 12.14 -10.37
CA ARG A 239 -0.52 10.71 -10.70
C ARG A 239 0.15 9.93 -9.59
N SER A 240 0.07 8.60 -9.63
CA SER A 240 0.86 7.75 -8.74
C SER A 240 2.35 8.13 -8.81
N LYS A 241 2.97 8.27 -7.63
CA LYS A 241 4.34 8.75 -7.35
C LYS A 241 4.66 10.20 -7.73
N LEU A 242 3.67 11.01 -8.09
CA LEU A 242 3.85 12.43 -8.42
C LEU A 242 2.84 13.30 -7.67
N TYR A 243 3.31 13.92 -6.60
CA TYR A 243 2.50 14.80 -5.78
C TYR A 243 3.34 15.89 -5.12
N THR A 244 2.68 16.99 -4.76
CA THR A 244 3.26 18.11 -4.02
C THR A 244 2.36 18.44 -2.83
N TYR A 245 2.96 18.95 -1.76
CA TYR A 245 2.22 19.39 -0.58
C TYR A 245 2.94 20.53 0.14
N LYS A 246 2.17 21.26 0.96
CA LYS A 246 2.69 22.29 1.88
C LYS A 246 2.38 21.94 3.32
N ILE A 247 3.29 22.33 4.19
CA ILE A 247 3.16 22.15 5.64
C ILE A 247 2.90 23.53 6.27
N PHE A 248 2.00 23.58 7.26
CA PHE A 248 1.62 24.82 7.94
C PHE A 248 2.82 25.58 8.52
N GLU A 249 3.73 24.86 9.20
CA GLU A 249 4.88 25.44 9.89
C GLU A 249 6.03 25.81 8.94
N ASN A 250 6.12 25.14 7.79
CA ASN A 250 7.18 25.34 6.81
C ASN A 250 6.52 25.67 5.47
N LYS A 251 6.25 26.97 5.23
CA LYS A 251 5.53 27.50 4.05
C LYS A 251 6.16 27.16 2.69
N ASN A 252 7.27 26.43 2.68
CA ASN A 252 7.94 25.97 1.48
C ASN A 252 7.21 24.77 0.88
N GLU A 253 7.07 24.78 -0.45
CA GLU A 253 6.46 23.69 -1.21
C GLU A 253 7.42 22.48 -1.29
N ILE A 254 6.93 21.29 -0.93
CA ILE A 254 7.70 20.05 -1.03
C ILE A 254 7.18 19.24 -2.21
N LYS A 255 8.04 19.04 -3.21
CA LYS A 255 7.75 18.26 -4.42
C LYS A 255 8.29 16.84 -4.26
N LYS A 256 7.44 15.83 -4.40
CA LYS A 256 7.85 14.42 -4.46
C LYS A 256 7.56 13.87 -5.86
N ALA A 257 8.64 13.54 -6.56
CA ALA A 257 8.62 12.80 -7.81
C ALA A 257 9.57 11.61 -7.67
N LYS A 258 9.05 10.39 -7.85
CA LYS A 258 9.85 9.15 -7.90
C LYS A 258 9.53 8.34 -9.14
#